data_AF-A0A5S3WEI2-F1
#
_entry.id   AF-A0A5S3WEI2-F1
#
_cell.length_a   1.000
_cell.length_b   1.000
_cell.length_c   1.000
_cell.angle_alpha   90.00
_cell.angle_beta   90.00
_cell.angle_gamma   90.00
#
_symmetry.space_group_name_H-M   'P 1'
#
loop_
_entity.id
_entity.type
_entity.pdbx_description
1 polymer ?
#
loop_
_entity_poly.entity_id
_entity_poly.type
_entity_poly.pdbx_seq_one_letter_code
_entity_poly.pdbx_strand_id
1 'polypeptide(L)' 'NKPTSEQWSAEAKFATVLETASLNEAELSEYCRKKGLYVEQVKAWKSDALRGFQNSKEHEQEAKRQRQ' A
#
# COMPACT_ATOMS: atom_id res chain seq x y z
N ASN A 1 -9.92 19.38 12.04
CA ASN A 1 -9.03 19.13 10.88
C ASN A 1 -8.27 17.83 11.12
N LYS A 2 -8.80 16.67 10.68
CA LYS A 2 -8.02 15.42 10.71
C LYS A 2 -7.16 15.39 9.45
N PRO A 3 -5.85 15.11 9.51
CA PRO A 3 -5.05 14.94 8.32
C PRO A 3 -5.61 13.75 7.54
N THR A 4 -6.36 14.05 6.49
CA THR A 4 -6.88 13.05 5.58
C THR A 4 -5.68 12.41 4.91
N SER A 5 -5.64 11.07 4.90
CA SER A 5 -4.60 10.27 4.24
C SER A 5 -4.36 10.63 2.75
N GLU A 6 -5.23 11.45 2.18
CA GLU A 6 -5.11 12.08 0.86
C GLU A 6 -3.92 13.04 0.74
N GLN A 7 -3.42 13.61 1.84
CA GLN A 7 -2.23 14.48 1.84
C GLN A 7 -0.91 13.70 1.84
N TRP A 8 -0.94 12.38 1.95
CA TRP A 8 0.26 11.57 1.99
C TRP A 8 0.83 11.35 0.58
N SER A 9 2.12 11.63 0.42
CA SER A 9 2.85 11.30 -0.81
C SER A 9 2.87 9.78 -1.04
N ALA A 10 3.04 9.37 -2.30
CA ALA A 10 3.15 7.95 -2.65
C ALA A 10 4.29 7.25 -1.88
N GLU A 11 5.42 7.95 -1.69
CA GLU A 11 6.56 7.46 -0.92
C GLU A 11 6.20 7.23 0.55
N ALA A 12 5.48 8.16 1.18
CA ALA A 12 5.05 8.01 2.56
C ALA A 12 4.06 6.83 2.74
N LYS A 13 3.12 6.66 1.79
CA LYS A 13 2.20 5.51 1.78
C LYS A 13 2.96 4.20 1.66
N PHE A 14 3.95 4.15 0.77
CA PHE A 14 4.77 2.96 0.57
C PHE A 14 5.64 2.64 1.79
N ALA A 15 6.27 3.64 2.41
CA ALA A 15 7.02 3.46 3.66
C ALA A 15 6.14 2.88 4.76
N THR A 16 4.92 3.39 4.94
CA THR A 16 3.96 2.82 5.89
C THR A 16 3.60 1.36 5.56
N VAL A 17 3.38 1.01 4.30
CA VAL A 17 3.11 -0.39 3.91
C VAL A 17 4.29 -1.31 4.25
N LEU A 18 5.53 -0.84 4.07
CA LEU A 18 6.74 -1.60 4.44
C LEU A 18 6.90 -1.73 5.95
N GLU A 19 6.77 -0.64 6.70
CA GLU A 19 6.87 -0.64 8.17
C GLU A 19 5.81 -1.54 8.81
N THR A 20 4.62 -1.59 8.22
CA THR A 20 3.49 -2.37 8.73
C THR A 20 3.43 -3.79 8.17
N ALA A 21 4.37 -4.19 7.31
CA ALA A 21 4.32 -5.49 6.64
C ALA A 21 4.43 -6.68 7.61
N SER A 22 5.23 -6.52 8.67
CA SER A 22 5.50 -7.53 9.71
C SER A 22 4.64 -7.38 10.97
N LEU A 23 3.88 -6.28 11.09
CA LEU A 23 3.09 -5.99 12.28
C LEU A 23 1.84 -6.88 12.35
N ASN A 24 1.50 -7.33 13.56
CA ASN A 24 0.23 -7.98 13.84
C ASN A 24 -0.92 -6.95 13.95
N GLU A 25 -2.15 -7.42 14.14
CA GLU A 25 -3.33 -6.55 14.14
C GLU A 25 -3.33 -5.50 15.27
N ALA A 26 -2.83 -5.87 16.46
CA ALA A 26 -2.74 -4.96 17.61
C ALA A 26 -1.68 -3.88 17.37
N GLU A 27 -0.50 -4.28 16.88
CA GLU A 27 0.60 -3.38 16.54
C GLU A 27 0.22 -2.42 15.41
N LEU A 28 -0.47 -2.92 14.38
CA LEU A 28 -1.00 -2.12 13.29
C LEU A 28 -2.00 -1.08 13.80
N SER A 29 -2.91 -1.48 14.70
CA SER A 29 -3.86 -0.54 15.32
C SER A 29 -3.16 0.54 16.13
N GLU A 30 -2.09 0.20 16.85
CA GLU A 30 -1.31 1.19 17.61
C GLU A 30 -0.55 2.15 16.69
N TYR A 31 0.12 1.62 15.66
CA TYR A 31 0.82 2.41 14.65
C TYR A 31 -0.13 3.41 13.97
N CYS A 32 -1.31 2.93 13.57
CA CYS A 32 -2.34 3.76 12.94
C CYS A 32 -2.77 4.92 13.85
N ARG A 33 -3.03 4.66 15.13
CA ARG A 33 -3.38 5.71 16.11
C ARG A 33 -2.26 6.74 16.28
N LYS A 34 -1.00 6.31 16.35
CA LYS A 34 0.17 7.19 16.48
C LYS A 34 0.35 8.10 15.26
N LYS A 35 0.07 7.59 14.06
CA LYS A 35 0.24 8.31 12.78
C LYS A 35 -1.01 9.07 12.33
N GLY A 36 -2.13 8.92 13.04
CA GLY A 36 -3.42 9.50 12.65
C GLY A 36 -4.06 8.82 11.42
N LEU A 37 -3.73 7.54 11.20
CA LEU A 37 -4.22 6.72 10.09
C LEU A 37 -5.32 5.76 10.56
N TYR A 38 -6.09 5.25 9.59
CA TYR A 38 -7.01 4.15 9.78
C TYR A 38 -6.38 2.84 9.31
N VAL A 39 -6.62 1.75 10.03
CA VAL A 39 -6.13 0.41 9.69
C VAL A 39 -6.55 0.01 8.27
N GLU A 40 -7.77 0.36 7.86
CA GLU A 40 -8.29 0.10 6.52
C GLU A 40 -7.51 0.83 5.42
N GLN A 41 -6.99 2.02 5.69
CA GLN A 41 -6.17 2.76 4.72
C GLN A 41 -4.85 2.05 4.45
N VAL A 42 -4.19 1.59 5.51
CA VAL A 42 -2.94 0.83 5.39
C VAL A 42 -3.18 -0.51 4.66
N LYS A 43 -4.29 -1.20 4.97
CA LYS A 43 -4.69 -2.42 4.28
C LYS A 43 -4.96 -2.17 2.79
N ALA A 44 -5.65 -1.08 2.44
CA ALA A 44 -5.89 -0.69 1.06
C ALA A 44 -4.59 -0.44 0.31
N TRP A 45 -3.65 0.33 0.87
CA TRP A 45 -2.35 0.58 0.23
C TRP A 45 -1.50 -0.68 0.08
N LYS A 46 -1.56 -1.61 1.05
CA LYS A 46 -0.90 -2.91 0.93
C LYS A 46 -1.48 -3.72 -0.22
N SER A 47 -2.81 -3.72 -0.37
CA SER A 47 -3.48 -4.39 -1.49
C SER A 47 -3.13 -3.76 -2.83
N ASP A 48 -3.14 -2.43 -2.93
CA ASP A 48 -2.77 -1.72 -4.16
C ASP A 48 -1.31 -1.97 -4.56
N ALA A 49 -0.39 -1.99 -3.58
CA ALA A 49 1.01 -2.32 -3.83
C ALA A 49 1.17 -3.74 -4.38
N LEU A 50 0.51 -4.73 -3.76
CA LEU A 50 0.52 -6.12 -4.22
C LEU A 50 -0.09 -6.27 -5.61
N ARG A 51 -1.19 -5.57 -5.89
CA ARG A 51 -1.83 -5.56 -7.22
C ARG A 51 -0.90 -4.95 -8.26
N GLY A 52 -0.18 -3.87 -7.94
CA GLY A 52 0.83 -3.30 -8.83
C GLY A 52 1.91 -4.32 -9.24
N PHE A 53 2.38 -5.14 -8.30
CA PHE A 53 3.36 -6.20 -8.58
C PHE A 53 2.78 -7.36 -9.41
N GLN A 54 1.51 -7.70 -9.22
CA GLN A 54 0.82 -8.73 -10.00
C GLN A 54 0.56 -8.26 -11.43
N ASN A 55 -0.05 -7.08 -11.57
CA ASN A 55 -0.35 -6.48 -12.87
C ASN A 55 0.91 -6.25 -13.70
N SER A 56 2.06 -5.95 -13.07
CA SER A 56 3.34 -5.81 -13.79
C SER A 56 3.73 -7.07 -14.57
N LYS A 57 3.41 -8.26 -14.04
CA LYS A 57 3.69 -9.53 -14.73
C LYS A 57 2.75 -9.77 -15.90
N GLU A 58 1.47 -9.42 -15.73
CA GLU A 58 0.46 -9.54 -16.78
C GLU A 58 0.74 -8.56 -17.91
N HIS A 59 1.07 -7.31 -17.59
CA HIS A 59 1.43 -6.29 -18.56
C HIS A 59 2.71 -6.64 -19.33
N GLU A 60 3.70 -7.27 -18.68
CA GLU A 60 4.90 -7.75 -19.37
C GLU A 60 4.59 -8.91 -20.33
N GLN A 61 3.75 -9.86 -19.91
CA GLN A 61 3.33 -10.97 -20.78
C GLN A 61 2.52 -10.49 -21.97
N GLU A 62 1.60 -9.55 -21.76
CA GLU A 62 0.80 -8.96 -22.84
C GLU A 62 1.67 -8.12 -23.79
N ALA A 63 2.60 -7.33 -23.27
CA ALA A 63 3.56 -6.59 -24.10
C ALA A 63 4.55 -7.49 -24.86
N LYS A 64 4.78 -8.73 -24.42
CA LYS A 64 5.53 -9.75 -25.17
C LYS A 64 4.67 -10.38 -26.27
N ARG A 65 3.38 -10.65 -26.00
CA ARG A 65 2.43 -11.19 -26.99
C ARG A 65 2.12 -10.21 -28.11
N GLN A 66 2.01 -8.91 -27.82
CA GLN A 66 1.77 -7.89 -28.85
C GLN A 66 2.99 -7.60 -29.75
N ARG A 67 4.18 -8.10 -29.37
CA ARG A 67 5.43 -7.94 -30.15
C ARG A 67 5.80 -9.18 -30.98
N GLN A 68 5.02 -10.26 -30.90
CA GLN A 68 5.14 -11.45 -31.74
C GLN A 68 4.12 -11.39 -32.88
#